data_AF-A0A8I2DZN0-F1
#
_entry.id   AF-A0A8I2DZN0-F1
#
_cell.length_a   1.000
_cell.length_b   1.000
_cell.length_c   1.000
_cell.angle_alpha   90.00
_cell.angle_beta   90.00
_cell.angle_gamma   90.00
#
_symmetry.space_group_name_H-M   'P 1'
#
loop_
_entity.id
_entity.type
_entity.pdbx_description
1 polymer ?
#
loop_
_entity_poly.entity_id
_entity_poly.type
_entity_poly.pdbx_seq_one_letter_code
_entity_poly.pdbx_strand_id
1 'polypeptide(L)'
;MKPTTRRTLAAVVTGVAAAVGVAATPAAAARAVPVPVPLGGAETALGMELPEVAGELPVPTAGAPEGPRYVEGRLLPERTLPQLPVRGGLPGVDLRQPLPHVLGDDFDHAGVDAPATEVRTLAPGLSLDAPLTAPNPEALGLPAPKLPEAGVLTPVVQTVPVANLGVGPGL
;
A
#
# COMPACT_ATOMS: atom_id res chain seq x y z
N MET A 1 22.11 -11.82 54.44
CA MET A 1 22.80 -11.12 53.34
C MET A 1 21.91 -11.25 52.09
N LYS A 2 21.56 -10.12 51.45
CA LYS A 2 20.62 -10.00 50.32
C LYS A 2 21.38 -9.98 48.98
N PRO A 3 20.97 -10.77 47.98
CA PRO A 3 21.34 -10.50 46.59
C PRO A 3 20.14 -10.71 45.65
N THR A 4 19.24 -9.73 45.50
CA THR A 4 18.11 -9.86 44.55
C THR A 4 17.89 -8.66 43.64
N THR A 5 18.70 -7.61 43.71
CA THR A 5 18.43 -6.37 42.95
C THR A 5 19.19 -6.30 41.61
N ARG A 6 20.28 -7.06 41.42
CA ARG A 6 21.13 -6.93 40.21
C ARG A 6 20.74 -7.79 39.01
N ARG A 7 19.99 -8.88 39.20
CA ARG A 7 19.58 -9.76 38.08
C ARG A 7 18.35 -9.23 37.34
N THR A 8 17.44 -8.56 38.03
CA THR A 8 16.20 -8.06 37.43
C THR A 8 16.43 -6.86 36.51
N LEU A 9 17.45 -6.03 36.78
CA LEU A 9 17.76 -4.88 35.92
C LEU A 9 18.34 -5.30 34.56
N ALA A 10 19.12 -6.38 34.54
CA ALA A 10 19.71 -6.90 33.30
C ALA A 10 18.63 -7.45 32.35
N ALA A 11 17.62 -8.15 32.87
CA ALA A 11 16.53 -8.67 32.05
C ALA A 11 15.65 -7.55 31.45
N VAL A 12 15.42 -6.47 32.22
CA VAL A 12 14.60 -5.33 31.75
C VAL A 12 15.34 -4.51 30.68
N VAL A 13 16.65 -4.32 30.80
CA VAL A 13 17.44 -3.57 29.80
C VAL A 13 17.57 -4.34 28.48
N THR A 14 17.66 -5.68 28.51
CA THR A 14 17.67 -6.49 27.27
C THR A 14 16.28 -6.55 26.62
N GLY A 15 15.19 -6.51 27.39
CA GLY A 15 13.82 -6.50 26.87
C GLY A 15 13.44 -5.20 26.15
N VAL A 16 13.92 -4.04 26.62
CA VAL A 16 13.66 -2.75 25.97
C VAL A 16 14.44 -2.61 24.66
N ALA A 17 15.63 -3.23 24.55
CA ALA A 17 16.41 -3.21 23.31
C ALA A 17 15.77 -4.04 22.19
N ALA A 18 15.13 -5.17 22.50
CA ALA A 18 14.44 -6.00 21.50
C ALA A 18 13.13 -5.36 21.00
N ALA A 19 12.41 -4.65 21.87
CA ALA A 19 11.18 -3.94 21.49
C ALA A 19 11.44 -2.67 20.66
N VAL A 20 12.60 -2.02 20.82
CA VAL A 20 12.98 -0.82 20.05
C VAL A 20 13.79 -1.18 18.79
N GLY A 21 14.52 -2.31 18.80
CA GLY A 21 15.39 -2.74 17.70
C GLY A 21 14.66 -3.25 16.45
N VAL A 22 13.38 -3.63 16.54
CA VAL A 22 12.55 -4.01 15.38
C VAL A 22 11.79 -2.81 14.78
N ALA A 23 11.74 -1.68 15.49
CA ALA A 23 10.97 -0.50 15.09
C ALA A 23 11.80 0.61 14.40
N ALA A 24 13.10 0.39 14.14
CA ALA A 24 14.01 1.41 13.62
C ALA A 24 14.60 1.09 12.24
N THR A 25 13.88 0.36 11.38
CA THR A 25 14.15 0.45 9.95
C THR A 25 13.69 1.83 9.47
N PRO A 26 14.55 2.61 8.80
CA PRO A 26 14.16 3.93 8.34
C PRO A 26 12.96 3.78 7.38
N ALA A 27 11.85 4.44 7.72
CA ALA A 27 10.59 4.45 6.97
C ALA A 27 10.73 4.89 5.49
N ALA A 28 11.91 5.36 5.08
CA ALA A 28 12.27 5.65 3.71
C ALA A 28 12.56 4.40 2.84
N ALA A 29 12.79 3.22 3.44
CA ALA A 29 13.08 1.97 2.71
C ALA A 29 12.02 0.88 2.87
N ALA A 30 11.16 0.97 3.89
CA ALA A 30 10.11 -0.01 4.12
C ALA A 30 8.90 0.29 3.22
N ARG A 31 8.62 -0.59 2.25
CA ARG A 31 7.45 -0.49 1.36
C ARG A 31 6.13 -0.77 2.09
N ALA A 32 6.19 -1.44 3.24
CA ALA A 32 5.06 -1.72 4.13
C ALA A 32 5.53 -1.80 5.60
N VAL A 33 4.62 -1.55 6.53
CA VAL A 33 4.83 -1.63 7.98
C VAL A 33 4.20 -2.92 8.51
N PRO A 34 4.95 -3.80 9.20
CA PRO A 34 4.38 -5.02 9.80
C PRO A 34 3.47 -4.67 10.98
N VAL A 35 2.32 -5.34 11.06
CA VAL A 35 1.31 -5.20 12.11
C VAL A 35 1.00 -6.58 12.70
N PRO A 36 1.64 -6.96 13.82
CA PRO A 36 1.35 -8.25 14.47
C PRO A 36 0.01 -8.21 15.21
N VAL A 37 -0.74 -9.32 15.19
CA VAL A 37 -1.96 -9.48 15.98
C VAL A 37 -1.62 -10.28 17.25
N PRO A 38 -1.79 -9.71 18.47
CA PRO A 38 -1.37 -10.37 19.70
C PRO A 38 -2.40 -11.40 20.17
N LEU A 39 -2.27 -12.66 19.73
CA LEU A 39 -3.17 -13.76 20.10
C LEU A 39 -2.72 -14.60 21.31
N GLY A 40 -1.47 -14.44 21.78
CA GLY A 40 -0.92 -15.23 22.89
C GLY A 40 -1.67 -15.12 24.23
N GLY A 41 -2.37 -14.01 24.48
CA GLY A 41 -3.23 -13.88 25.65
C GLY A 41 -4.47 -14.78 25.60
N ALA A 42 -5.03 -14.99 24.41
CA ALA A 42 -6.18 -15.86 24.19
C ALA A 42 -5.78 -17.34 24.20
N GLU A 43 -4.62 -17.69 23.62
CA GLU A 43 -4.03 -19.04 23.70
C GLU A 43 -3.87 -19.49 25.16
N THR A 44 -3.31 -18.62 26.00
CA THR A 44 -3.09 -18.90 27.42
C THR A 44 -4.42 -19.11 28.17
N ALA A 45 -5.46 -18.35 27.82
CA ALA A 45 -6.77 -18.44 28.47
C ALA A 45 -7.57 -19.68 28.00
N LEU A 46 -7.44 -20.06 26.74
CA LEU A 46 -8.16 -21.18 26.14
C LEU A 46 -7.42 -22.53 26.27
N GLY A 47 -6.13 -22.50 26.62
CA GLY A 47 -5.30 -23.70 26.79
C GLY A 47 -5.08 -24.46 25.49
N MET A 48 -5.15 -23.77 24.35
CA MET A 48 -4.96 -24.33 23.02
C MET A 48 -4.14 -23.37 22.16
N GLU A 49 -3.48 -23.94 21.16
CA GLU A 49 -2.78 -23.17 20.14
C GLU A 49 -3.78 -22.48 19.21
N LEU A 50 -3.54 -21.20 18.92
CA LEU A 50 -4.35 -20.40 18.01
C LEU A 50 -3.55 -20.11 16.74
N PRO A 51 -4.24 -19.76 15.64
CA PRO A 51 -3.54 -19.38 14.41
C PRO A 51 -2.68 -18.14 14.62
N GLU A 52 -1.50 -18.11 13.99
CA GLU A 52 -0.69 -16.89 13.89
C GLU A 52 -1.25 -15.99 12.79
N VAL A 53 -1.35 -14.69 13.08
CA VAL A 53 -1.84 -13.67 12.13
C VAL A 53 -0.89 -12.47 12.14
N ALA A 54 -0.30 -12.20 10.97
CA ALA A 54 0.50 -11.00 10.74
C ALA A 54 -0.07 -10.22 9.54
N GLY A 55 -0.16 -8.89 9.68
CA GLY A 55 -0.56 -7.99 8.61
C GLY A 55 0.59 -7.11 8.12
N GLU A 56 0.48 -6.61 6.91
CA GLU A 56 1.40 -5.61 6.36
C GLU A 56 0.61 -4.41 5.83
N LEU A 57 0.97 -3.19 6.27
CA LEU A 57 0.31 -1.96 5.83
C LEU A 57 1.21 -1.13 4.92
N PRO A 58 0.87 -0.94 3.64
CA PRO A 58 1.69 -0.18 2.69
C PRO A 58 1.57 1.33 2.93
N VAL A 59 2.66 2.05 2.65
CA VAL A 59 2.72 3.52 2.80
C VAL A 59 2.49 4.19 1.43
N PRO A 60 1.42 4.99 1.26
CA PRO A 60 1.19 5.72 0.02
C PRO A 60 2.22 6.84 -0.17
N THR A 61 2.72 6.99 -1.38
CA THR A 61 3.68 8.01 -1.81
C THR A 61 3.18 8.69 -3.07
N ALA A 62 3.05 10.02 -3.02
CA ALA A 62 2.74 10.82 -4.20
C ALA A 62 3.96 10.98 -5.11
N GLY A 63 3.74 10.87 -6.42
CA GLY A 63 4.73 11.18 -7.46
C GLY A 63 4.66 12.65 -7.91
N ALA A 64 5.41 12.97 -8.97
CA ALA A 64 5.30 14.27 -9.61
C ALA A 64 4.05 14.32 -10.52
N PRO A 65 3.27 15.41 -10.53
CA PRO A 65 2.13 15.56 -11.43
C PRO A 65 2.52 15.45 -12.91
N GLU A 66 1.67 14.81 -13.70
CA GLU A 66 1.81 14.79 -15.16
C GLU A 66 1.30 16.12 -15.73
N GLY A 67 2.23 17.07 -15.89
CA GLY A 67 1.95 18.45 -16.27
C GLY A 67 1.15 18.63 -17.59
N PRO A 68 0.66 19.85 -17.82
CA PRO A 68 -0.12 20.19 -19.01
C PRO A 68 0.66 19.91 -20.30
N ARG A 69 -0.04 19.42 -21.33
CA ARG A 69 0.53 19.17 -22.66
C ARG A 69 -0.17 20.03 -23.70
N TYR A 70 0.60 20.85 -24.40
CA TYR A 70 0.10 21.61 -25.53
C TYR A 70 -0.11 20.68 -26.72
N VAL A 71 -1.29 20.73 -27.31
CA VAL A 71 -1.65 19.96 -28.49
C VAL A 71 -2.10 20.90 -29.59
N GLU A 72 -1.84 20.50 -30.83
CA GLU A 72 -2.25 21.26 -31.99
C GLU A 72 -3.78 21.38 -32.06
N GLY A 73 -4.27 22.54 -32.50
CA GLY A 73 -5.71 22.80 -32.65
C GLY A 73 -6.45 23.14 -31.36
N ARG A 74 -5.78 23.19 -30.19
CA ARG A 74 -6.35 23.68 -28.94
C ARG A 74 -5.61 24.92 -28.44
N LEU A 75 -6.37 25.87 -27.89
CA LEU A 75 -5.81 27.08 -27.27
C LEU A 75 -5.37 26.84 -25.82
N LEU A 76 -6.02 25.89 -25.14
CA LEU A 76 -5.64 25.46 -23.80
C LEU A 76 -4.90 24.12 -23.87
N PRO A 77 -3.92 23.89 -22.99
CA PRO A 77 -3.25 22.60 -22.94
C PRO A 77 -4.21 21.52 -22.45
N GLU A 78 -4.03 20.31 -22.97
CA GLU A 78 -4.58 19.11 -22.36
C GLU A 78 -4.02 18.97 -20.94
N ARG A 79 -4.82 18.39 -20.04
CA ARG A 79 -4.47 18.24 -18.62
C ARG A 79 -4.24 19.59 -17.93
N THR A 80 -5.15 20.54 -18.17
CA THR A 80 -5.19 21.85 -17.51
C THR A 80 -5.13 21.70 -15.98
N LEU A 81 -5.82 20.71 -15.41
CA LEU A 81 -5.51 20.16 -14.09
C LEU A 81 -4.75 18.84 -14.29
N PRO A 82 -3.46 18.77 -13.92
CA PRO A 82 -2.63 17.58 -14.15
C PRO A 82 -3.08 16.40 -13.28
N GLN A 83 -2.90 15.18 -13.79
CA GLN A 83 -3.09 13.97 -13.00
C GLN A 83 -1.91 13.79 -12.04
N LEU A 84 -2.20 13.37 -10.81
CA LEU A 84 -1.19 13.06 -9.81
C LEU A 84 -1.00 11.53 -9.72
N PRO A 85 0.18 11.00 -10.05
CA PRO A 85 0.50 9.61 -9.75
C PRO A 85 0.60 9.40 -8.25
N VAL A 86 -0.08 8.37 -7.74
CA VAL A 86 0.07 7.91 -6.36
C VAL A 86 0.47 6.44 -6.39
N ARG A 87 1.58 6.13 -5.75
CA ARG A 87 2.00 4.74 -5.49
C ARG A 87 1.56 4.39 -4.08
N GLY A 88 0.96 3.22 -3.90
CA GLY A 88 0.64 2.69 -2.59
C GLY A 88 0.72 1.18 -2.64
N GLY A 89 -0.08 0.52 -1.83
CA GLY A 89 -0.21 -0.92 -1.92
C GLY A 89 -1.55 -1.44 -1.42
N LEU A 90 -1.80 -2.71 -1.70
CA LEU A 90 -2.77 -3.53 -0.99
C LEU A 90 -2.11 -4.07 0.28
N PRO A 91 -2.83 -4.11 1.41
CA PRO A 91 -2.31 -4.70 2.63
C PRO A 91 -2.00 -6.18 2.41
N GLY A 92 -0.94 -6.65 3.08
CA GLY A 92 -0.58 -8.05 3.11
C GLY A 92 -1.13 -8.75 4.34
N VAL A 93 -1.26 -10.07 4.26
CA VAL A 93 -1.63 -10.94 5.38
C VAL A 93 -0.89 -12.29 5.29
N ASP A 94 -0.34 -12.73 6.41
CA ASP A 94 0.16 -14.09 6.65
C ASP A 94 -0.72 -14.73 7.74
N LEU A 95 -1.33 -15.86 7.41
CA LEU A 95 -2.17 -16.65 8.30
C LEU A 95 -1.61 -18.05 8.39
N ARG A 96 -1.32 -18.52 9.60
CA ARG A 96 -0.84 -19.88 9.84
C ARG A 96 -1.75 -20.58 10.83
N GLN A 97 -2.30 -21.70 10.41
CA GLN A 97 -3.18 -22.53 11.23
C GLN A 97 -2.43 -23.81 11.61
N PRO A 98 -2.23 -24.09 12.91
CA PRO A 98 -1.70 -25.36 13.37
C PRO A 98 -2.61 -26.51 12.93
N LEU A 99 -2.01 -27.59 12.44
CA LEU A 99 -2.68 -28.82 12.04
C LEU A 99 -2.35 -29.94 13.03
N PRO A 100 -3.31 -30.82 13.34
CA PRO A 100 -2.98 -32.07 14.01
C PRO A 100 -2.08 -32.92 13.08
N HIS A 101 -1.15 -33.68 13.66
CA HIS A 101 -0.11 -34.50 12.97
C HIS A 101 -0.67 -35.68 12.14
N VAL A 102 -1.89 -35.57 11.61
CA VAL A 102 -2.60 -36.59 10.84
C VAL A 102 -2.02 -36.76 9.43
N LEU A 103 -1.29 -35.75 8.94
CA LEU A 103 -0.66 -35.71 7.61
C LEU A 103 0.81 -36.16 7.60
N GLY A 104 1.38 -36.52 8.77
CA GLY A 104 2.79 -36.82 8.96
C GLY A 104 3.53 -35.71 9.73
N ASP A 105 4.73 -36.01 10.23
CA ASP A 105 5.50 -35.09 11.09
C ASP A 105 6.07 -33.87 10.33
N ASP A 106 6.07 -33.90 8.99
CA ASP A 106 6.54 -32.80 8.14
C ASP A 106 5.48 -31.73 7.87
N PHE A 107 4.24 -31.92 8.37
CA PHE A 107 3.10 -31.02 8.10
C PHE A 107 2.35 -30.70 9.40
N ASP A 108 2.83 -29.67 10.08
CA ASP A 108 2.24 -29.15 11.32
C ASP A 108 1.46 -27.84 11.10
N HIS A 109 1.56 -27.19 9.93
CA HIS A 109 0.82 -25.97 9.62
C HIS A 109 0.20 -25.93 8.21
N ALA A 110 -0.96 -25.29 8.11
CA ALA A 110 -1.54 -24.79 6.87
C ALA A 110 -1.41 -23.26 6.84
N GLY A 111 -0.92 -22.72 5.72
CA GLY A 111 -0.60 -21.31 5.55
C GLY A 111 -1.33 -20.65 4.39
N VAL A 112 -1.71 -19.39 4.58
CA VAL A 112 -2.04 -18.44 3.52
C VAL A 112 -1.07 -17.28 3.60
N ASP A 113 -0.29 -17.08 2.53
CA ASP A 113 0.62 -15.95 2.40
C ASP A 113 0.17 -15.05 1.25
N ALA A 114 -0.32 -13.87 1.58
CA ALA A 114 -0.71 -12.84 0.62
C ALA A 114 0.12 -11.58 0.93
N PRO A 115 1.31 -11.41 0.33
CA PRO A 115 2.21 -10.31 0.66
C PRO A 115 1.63 -8.95 0.22
N ALA A 116 2.06 -7.87 0.88
CA ALA A 116 1.67 -6.53 0.46
C ALA A 116 2.07 -6.28 -1.00
N THR A 117 1.09 -5.87 -1.81
CA THR A 117 1.26 -5.73 -3.26
C THR A 117 1.25 -4.26 -3.67
N GLU A 118 2.12 -3.86 -4.59
CA GLU A 118 2.15 -2.48 -5.10
C GLU A 118 0.86 -2.13 -5.87
N VAL A 119 0.31 -0.95 -5.59
CA VAL A 119 -0.81 -0.35 -6.35
C VAL A 119 -0.32 0.95 -6.97
N ARG A 120 -0.49 1.09 -8.29
CA ARG A 120 -0.20 2.32 -9.02
C ARG A 120 -1.51 2.98 -9.42
N THR A 121 -1.68 4.23 -9.04
CA THR A 121 -2.85 5.01 -9.42
C THR A 121 -2.49 6.34 -10.08
N LEU A 122 -3.38 6.81 -10.94
CA LEU A 122 -3.41 8.19 -11.41
C LEU A 122 -4.69 8.84 -10.88
N ALA A 123 -4.54 9.95 -10.16
CA ALA A 123 -5.68 10.75 -9.74
C ALA A 123 -6.46 11.28 -10.96
N PRO A 124 -7.76 11.61 -10.79
CA PRO A 124 -8.50 12.31 -11.84
C PRO A 124 -7.79 13.60 -12.25
N GLY A 125 -7.89 13.94 -13.53
CA GLY A 125 -7.41 15.19 -14.09
C GLY A 125 -8.54 15.95 -14.77
N LEU A 126 -8.27 17.18 -15.22
CA LEU A 126 -9.23 17.99 -15.96
C LEU A 126 -8.59 18.55 -17.21
N SER A 127 -9.36 18.59 -18.29
CA SER A 127 -9.05 19.33 -19.52
C SER A 127 -10.11 20.38 -19.74
N LEU A 128 -9.70 21.60 -20.04
CA LEU A 128 -10.59 22.69 -20.43
C LEU A 128 -10.36 23.03 -21.89
N ASP A 129 -11.41 23.45 -22.58
CA ASP A 129 -11.28 24.06 -23.89
C ASP A 129 -11.62 25.54 -23.85
N ALA A 130 -10.95 26.31 -24.71
CA ALA A 130 -11.19 27.74 -24.79
C ALA A 130 -12.57 28.04 -25.38
N PRO A 131 -13.22 29.14 -24.98
CA PRO A 131 -14.52 29.54 -25.51
C PRO A 131 -14.42 30.20 -26.90
N LEU A 132 -13.46 29.76 -27.73
CA LEU A 132 -13.21 30.27 -29.08
C LEU A 132 -13.13 29.10 -30.08
N THR A 133 -13.67 29.30 -31.27
CA THR A 133 -13.49 28.36 -32.38
C THR A 133 -12.07 28.44 -32.95
N ALA A 134 -11.71 27.48 -33.79
CA ALA A 134 -10.58 27.65 -34.69
C ALA A 134 -10.79 28.86 -35.62
N PRO A 135 -9.71 29.45 -36.17
CA PRO A 135 -9.78 30.48 -37.21
C PRO A 135 -10.72 30.07 -38.35
N ASN A 136 -11.71 30.91 -38.68
CA ASN A 136 -12.69 30.62 -39.72
C ASN A 136 -12.37 31.40 -41.00
N PRO A 137 -12.07 30.74 -42.15
CA PRO A 137 -11.77 31.44 -43.41
C PRO A 137 -12.94 32.29 -43.94
N GLU A 138 -14.18 31.92 -43.62
CA GLU A 138 -15.38 32.67 -44.01
C GLU A 138 -15.57 33.96 -43.19
N ALA A 139 -14.86 34.09 -42.06
CA ALA A 139 -14.89 35.25 -41.17
C ALA A 139 -13.54 35.99 -41.15
N LEU A 140 -12.85 36.06 -42.31
CA LEU A 140 -11.51 36.69 -42.44
C LEU A 140 -10.45 36.07 -41.51
N GLY A 141 -10.59 34.79 -41.17
CA GLY A 141 -9.71 34.09 -40.23
C GLY A 141 -9.99 34.39 -38.76
N LEU A 142 -11.02 35.18 -38.43
CA LEU A 142 -11.36 35.50 -37.04
C LEU A 142 -12.05 34.30 -36.35
N PRO A 143 -11.67 33.97 -35.11
CA PRO A 143 -12.38 32.98 -34.31
C PRO A 143 -13.71 33.54 -33.79
N ALA A 144 -14.72 32.69 -33.70
CA ALA A 144 -16.02 33.00 -33.12
C ALA A 144 -16.10 32.50 -31.67
N PRO A 145 -16.97 33.08 -30.82
CA PRO A 145 -17.23 32.55 -29.49
C PRO A 145 -17.92 31.18 -29.58
N LYS A 146 -17.53 30.25 -28.71
CA LYS A 146 -18.24 28.98 -28.48
C LYS A 146 -18.43 28.73 -26.99
N LEU A 147 -19.30 27.78 -26.64
CA LEU A 147 -19.46 27.36 -25.25
C LEU A 147 -18.16 26.73 -24.73
N PRO A 148 -17.77 26.99 -23.47
CA PRO A 148 -16.64 26.32 -22.87
C PRO A 148 -16.96 24.83 -22.67
N GLU A 149 -15.96 23.98 -22.93
CA GLU A 149 -16.06 22.54 -22.73
C GLU A 149 -15.08 22.11 -21.64
N ALA A 150 -15.48 21.16 -20.81
CA ALA A 150 -14.65 20.57 -19.76
C ALA A 150 -14.72 19.05 -19.85
N GLY A 151 -13.55 18.41 -19.84
CA GLY A 151 -13.39 16.96 -19.79
C GLY A 151 -12.78 16.54 -18.46
N VAL A 152 -13.33 15.48 -17.86
CA VAL A 152 -12.73 14.81 -16.70
C VAL A 152 -11.90 13.63 -17.21
N LEU A 153 -10.63 13.60 -16.84
CA LEU A 153 -9.75 12.48 -17.12
C LEU A 153 -9.99 11.40 -16.08
N THR A 154 -10.32 10.20 -16.55
CA THR A 154 -10.62 9.07 -15.68
C THR A 154 -9.38 8.67 -14.87
N PRO A 155 -9.56 8.31 -13.60
CA PRO A 155 -8.48 7.76 -12.81
C PRO A 155 -8.07 6.39 -13.37
N VAL A 156 -6.80 6.03 -13.17
CA VAL A 156 -6.26 4.71 -13.53
C VAL A 156 -5.85 4.01 -12.25
N VAL A 157 -6.13 2.71 -12.14
CA VAL A 157 -5.68 1.85 -11.03
C VAL A 157 -5.09 0.58 -11.63
N GLN A 158 -3.87 0.24 -11.21
CA GLN A 158 -3.13 -0.94 -11.66
C GLN A 158 -2.53 -1.67 -10.46
N THR A 159 -2.71 -2.98 -10.41
CA THR A 159 -2.18 -3.88 -9.38
C THR A 159 -2.10 -5.31 -9.92
N VAL A 160 -1.24 -6.14 -9.33
CA VAL A 160 -1.10 -7.57 -9.64
C VAL A 160 -1.02 -8.35 -8.32
N PRO A 161 -2.18 -8.64 -7.68
CA PRO A 161 -2.20 -9.33 -6.40
C PRO A 161 -1.80 -10.80 -6.56
N VAL A 162 -1.06 -11.32 -5.59
CA VAL A 162 -0.68 -12.73 -5.48
C VAL A 162 -1.06 -13.23 -4.09
N ALA A 163 -1.50 -14.48 -4.02
CA ALA A 163 -1.70 -15.21 -2.77
C ALA A 163 -1.22 -16.64 -2.96
N ASN A 164 -0.48 -17.14 -1.98
CA ASN A 164 0.04 -18.49 -1.92
C ASN A 164 -0.72 -19.27 -0.86
N LEU A 165 -1.01 -20.53 -1.17
CA LEU A 165 -1.56 -21.50 -0.23
C LEU A 165 -0.52 -22.60 -0.07
N GLY A 166 -0.24 -22.98 1.17
CA GLY A 166 0.77 -23.98 1.47
C GLY A 166 0.40 -24.83 2.66
N VAL A 167 0.98 -26.01 2.70
CA VAL A 167 1.12 -26.83 3.90
C VAL A 167 2.60 -27.17 4.02
N GLY A 168 3.12 -27.18 5.24
CA GLY A 168 4.53 -27.46 5.45
C GLY A 168 4.90 -27.40 6.93
N PRO A 169 6.19 -27.63 7.22
CA PRO A 169 6.71 -27.59 8.58
C PRO A 169 6.80 -26.14 9.08
N GLY A 170 6.42 -25.94 10.34
CA GLY A 170 6.63 -24.75 11.14
C GLY A 170 8.06 -24.71 11.66
N LEU A 171 8.63 -23.51 11.73
CA LEU A 171 10.04 -23.21 12.03
C LEU A 171 10.55 -23.78 13.36
#